data_AF-A0A538PV15-F1
#
_entry.id   AF-A0A538PV15-F1
#
_cell.length_a   1.000
_cell.length_b   1.000
_cell.length_c   1.000
_cell.angle_alpha   90.00
_cell.angle_beta   90.00
_cell.angle_gamma   90.00
#
_symmetry.space_group_name_H-M   'P 1'
#
loop_
_entity.id
_entity.type
_entity.pdbx_description
1 polymer ?
#
loop_
_entity_poly.entity_id
_entity_poly.type
_entity_poly.pdbx_seq_one_letter_code
_entity_poly.pdbx_strand_id
1 'polypeptide(L)'
;MAYAIEQVASLYRQQEGTINELQHLAYQFVRAAQTAQQERVQEHLRHGVARRANVLARCIANIYKVFPPNLERPLDREALSDVQISLHAYVINLCGLFDNCAWAFVLQHGLETQFQPKQIGLFKPRLQALLAQPLRDYLETEHFKRWRAAYLTNYRDSLAHRIPLYIPPAIWTPADNQRYNALDAEISARIRDRDWDRVDALRAEQDRLGTPCFGFLHSFSTNERPALIRLHTQLISDGRAIVEFGALFLQHWRERAQ
;
A
#
# COMPACT_ATOMS: atom_id res chain seq x y z
N MET A 1 -8.30 -8.15 14.91
CA MET A 1 -9.37 -9.16 14.71
C MET A 1 -8.95 -10.08 13.59
N ALA A 2 -9.06 -11.40 13.78
CA ALA A 2 -8.80 -12.38 12.73
C ALA A 2 -9.77 -12.21 11.55
N TYR A 3 -9.45 -12.82 10.41
CA TYR A 3 -10.40 -13.00 9.31
C TYR A 3 -11.20 -14.29 9.54
N ALA A 4 -12.47 -14.31 9.15
CA ALA A 4 -13.24 -15.54 9.11
C ALA A 4 -12.71 -16.47 8.00
N ILE A 5 -12.90 -17.79 8.13
CA ILE A 5 -12.39 -18.80 7.17
C ILE A 5 -12.86 -18.50 5.73
N GLU A 6 -14.13 -18.15 5.56
CA GLU A 6 -14.68 -17.77 4.26
C GLU A 6 -14.04 -16.51 3.68
N GLN A 7 -13.66 -15.56 4.55
CA GLN A 7 -12.95 -14.34 4.15
C GLN A 7 -11.53 -14.66 3.69
N VAL A 8 -10.82 -15.56 4.37
CA VAL A 8 -9.47 -15.99 3.99
C VAL A 8 -9.44 -16.55 2.57
N ALA A 9 -10.33 -17.48 2.24
CA ALA A 9 -10.39 -18.08 0.90
C ALA A 9 -10.72 -17.03 -0.18
N SER A 10 -11.61 -16.08 0.14
CA SER A 10 -11.93 -14.96 -0.75
C SER A 10 -10.73 -14.03 -0.95
N LEU A 11 -9.98 -13.71 0.11
CA LEU A 11 -8.82 -12.84 0.05
C LEU A 11 -7.73 -13.40 -0.85
N TYR A 12 -7.42 -14.70 -0.76
CA TYR A 12 -6.43 -15.33 -1.64
C TYR A 12 -6.83 -15.27 -3.12
N ARG A 13 -8.08 -15.60 -3.46
CA ARG A 13 -8.57 -15.49 -4.85
C ARG A 13 -8.48 -14.06 -5.37
N GLN A 14 -8.89 -13.10 -4.56
CA GLN A 14 -8.85 -11.69 -4.95
C GLN A 14 -7.42 -11.18 -5.08
N GLN A 15 -6.51 -11.60 -4.20
CA GLN A 15 -5.10 -11.22 -4.26
C GLN A 15 -4.43 -11.74 -5.52
N GLU A 16 -4.63 -13.00 -5.89
CA GLU A 16 -4.09 -13.57 -7.12
C GLU A 16 -4.61 -12.80 -8.36
N GLY A 17 -5.92 -12.54 -8.42
CA GLY A 17 -6.53 -11.74 -9.47
C GLY A 17 -5.91 -10.34 -9.58
N THR A 18 -5.82 -9.62 -8.46
CA THR A 18 -5.26 -8.26 -8.42
C THR A 18 -3.78 -8.23 -8.86
N ILE A 19 -2.97 -9.23 -8.48
CA ILE A 19 -1.57 -9.32 -8.92
C ILE A 19 -1.48 -9.49 -10.43
N ASN A 20 -2.26 -10.41 -10.99
CA ASN A 20 -2.26 -10.68 -12.43
C ASN A 20 -2.73 -9.45 -13.21
N GLU A 21 -3.76 -8.76 -12.71
CA GLU A 21 -4.27 -7.52 -13.31
C GLU A 21 -3.24 -6.39 -13.28
N LEU A 22 -2.52 -6.20 -12.17
CA LEU A 22 -1.44 -5.20 -12.07
C LEU A 22 -0.27 -5.49 -13.02
N GLN A 23 0.11 -6.76 -13.16
CA GLN A 23 1.15 -7.17 -14.12
C GLN A 23 0.69 -6.95 -15.56
N HIS A 24 -0.55 -7.30 -15.87
CA HIS A 24 -1.12 -7.06 -17.18
C HIS A 24 -1.19 -5.56 -17.49
N LEU A 25 -1.62 -4.74 -16.52
CA LEU A 25 -1.60 -3.28 -16.63
C LEU A 25 -0.19 -2.76 -16.94
N ALA A 26 0.84 -3.28 -16.25
CA ALA A 26 2.22 -2.92 -16.52
C ALA A 26 2.62 -3.19 -17.98
N TYR A 27 2.24 -4.34 -18.55
CA TYR A 27 2.48 -4.65 -19.96
C TYR A 27 1.74 -3.69 -20.90
N GLN A 28 0.50 -3.32 -20.58
CA GLN A 28 -0.25 -2.35 -21.37
C GLN A 28 0.43 -0.97 -21.39
N PHE A 29 0.98 -0.51 -20.26
CA PHE A 29 1.76 0.73 -20.19
C PHE A 29 3.09 0.63 -20.95
N VAL A 30 3.78 -0.51 -20.91
CA VAL A 30 5.00 -0.73 -21.72
C VAL A 30 4.66 -0.64 -23.21
N ARG A 31 3.56 -1.26 -23.65
CA ARG A 31 3.08 -1.19 -25.03
C ARG A 31 2.72 0.23 -25.43
N ALA A 32 2.01 0.96 -24.57
CA ALA A 32 1.69 2.37 -24.81
C ALA A 32 2.96 3.23 -24.96
N ALA A 33 3.98 2.99 -24.12
CA ALA A 33 5.27 3.65 -24.21
C ALA A 33 5.97 3.39 -25.56
N GLN A 34 5.93 2.16 -26.09
CA GLN A 34 6.53 1.84 -27.39
C GLN A 34 5.89 2.61 -28.56
N THR A 35 4.62 2.98 -28.42
CA THR A 35 3.89 3.73 -29.45
C THR A 35 3.96 5.25 -29.26
N ALA A 36 4.57 5.74 -28.19
CA ALA A 36 4.70 7.16 -27.93
C ALA A 36 5.92 7.73 -28.69
N GLN A 37 5.73 8.88 -29.35
CA GLN A 37 6.77 9.49 -30.18
C GLN A 37 7.87 10.18 -29.36
N GLN A 38 7.54 10.70 -28.18
CA GLN A 38 8.47 11.44 -27.34
C GLN A 38 9.11 10.53 -26.29
N GLU A 39 10.45 10.52 -26.21
CA GLU A 39 11.22 9.68 -25.28
C GLU A 39 10.81 9.89 -23.80
N ARG A 40 10.59 11.15 -23.40
CA ARG A 40 10.16 11.46 -22.03
C ARG A 40 8.77 10.89 -21.70
N VAL A 41 7.85 10.83 -22.66
CA VAL A 41 6.57 10.12 -22.47
C VAL A 41 6.83 8.63 -22.24
N GLN A 42 7.73 8.03 -23.02
CA GLN A 42 8.10 6.61 -22.85
C GLN A 42 8.68 6.35 -21.47
N GLU A 43 9.54 7.23 -20.96
CA GLU A 43 10.13 7.15 -19.64
C GLU A 43 9.05 7.15 -18.54
N HIS A 44 8.13 8.10 -18.55
CA HIS A 44 7.07 8.16 -17.54
C HIS A 44 6.12 6.95 -17.60
N LEU A 45 5.79 6.45 -18.79
CA LEU A 45 4.92 5.27 -18.94
C LEU A 45 5.65 3.96 -18.56
N ARG A 46 6.85 3.73 -19.08
CA ARG A 46 7.61 2.48 -18.90
C ARG A 46 8.31 2.41 -17.54
N HIS A 47 9.02 3.47 -17.17
CA HIS A 47 9.85 3.50 -15.98
C HIS A 47 9.12 4.08 -14.77
N GLY A 48 8.20 5.01 -15.01
CA GLY A 48 7.30 5.53 -13.99
C GLY A 48 6.17 4.55 -13.69
N VAL A 49 5.20 4.43 -14.61
CA VAL A 49 3.96 3.70 -14.32
C VAL A 49 4.16 2.18 -14.29
N ALA A 50 4.72 1.58 -15.34
CA ALA A 50 4.79 0.12 -15.45
C ALA A 50 5.69 -0.53 -14.38
N ARG A 51 6.85 0.06 -14.08
CA ARG A 51 7.70 -0.44 -12.97
C ARG A 51 6.98 -0.34 -11.63
N ARG A 52 6.26 0.75 -11.36
CA ARG A 52 5.50 0.92 -10.11
C ARG A 52 4.38 -0.11 -10.00
N ALA A 53 3.62 -0.38 -11.06
CA ALA A 53 2.60 -1.43 -11.07
C ALA A 53 3.19 -2.81 -10.71
N ASN A 54 4.38 -3.14 -11.24
CA ASN A 54 5.09 -4.38 -10.86
C ASN A 54 5.55 -4.37 -9.38
N VAL A 55 5.99 -3.23 -8.85
CA VAL A 55 6.33 -3.10 -7.42
C VAL A 55 5.09 -3.31 -6.56
N LEU A 56 3.94 -2.74 -6.92
CA LEU A 56 2.67 -2.96 -6.21
C LEU A 56 2.32 -4.45 -6.18
N ALA A 57 2.36 -5.13 -7.33
CA ALA A 57 2.10 -6.56 -7.42
C ALA A 57 3.06 -7.38 -6.53
N ARG A 58 4.36 -7.02 -6.53
CA ARG A 58 5.38 -7.68 -5.70
C ARG A 58 5.15 -7.46 -4.20
N CYS A 59 4.81 -6.24 -3.79
CA CYS A 59 4.50 -5.93 -2.40
C CYS A 59 3.29 -6.72 -1.90
N ILE A 60 2.21 -6.82 -2.71
CA ILE A 60 1.04 -7.65 -2.37
C ILE A 60 1.48 -9.11 -2.19
N ALA A 61 2.22 -9.67 -3.14
CA ALA A 61 2.71 -11.05 -3.06
C ALA A 61 3.55 -11.30 -1.80
N ASN A 62 4.48 -10.41 -1.50
CA ASN A 62 5.36 -10.52 -0.35
C ASN A 62 4.59 -10.45 0.97
N ILE A 63 3.66 -9.49 1.10
CA ILE A 63 2.85 -9.34 2.32
C ILE A 63 1.98 -10.58 2.54
N TYR A 64 1.30 -11.10 1.51
CA TYR A 64 0.50 -12.32 1.66
C TYR A 64 1.34 -13.57 1.94
N LYS A 65 2.60 -13.61 1.47
CA LYS A 65 3.52 -14.72 1.75
C LYS A 65 4.02 -14.69 3.20
N VAL A 66 4.44 -13.52 3.69
CA VAL A 66 5.07 -13.38 5.01
C VAL A 66 4.02 -13.20 6.10
N PHE A 67 2.98 -12.41 5.85
CA PHE A 67 1.92 -12.11 6.80
C PHE A 67 0.54 -12.60 6.31
N PRO A 68 0.31 -13.90 6.07
CA PRO A 68 -0.92 -14.38 5.45
C PRO A 68 -2.18 -14.09 6.28
N PRO A 69 -3.37 -13.95 5.66
CA PRO A 69 -4.62 -13.64 6.37
C PRO A 69 -5.11 -14.73 7.33
N ASN A 70 -4.56 -15.95 7.24
CA ASN A 70 -4.83 -17.06 8.16
C ASN A 70 -3.71 -17.28 9.19
N LEU A 71 -2.79 -16.32 9.36
CA LEU A 71 -1.76 -16.43 10.38
C LEU A 71 -2.40 -16.49 11.78
N GLU A 72 -2.02 -17.48 12.57
CA GLU A 72 -2.59 -17.69 13.91
C GLU A 72 -1.75 -17.06 15.03
N ARG A 73 -0.45 -16.85 14.78
CA ARG A 73 0.50 -16.32 15.76
C ARG A 73 1.17 -15.05 15.25
N PRO A 74 1.50 -14.09 16.13
CA PRO A 74 2.24 -12.90 15.73
C PRO A 74 3.51 -13.21 14.94
N LEU A 75 3.90 -12.30 14.06
CA LEU A 75 5.18 -12.36 13.39
C LEU A 75 6.30 -12.03 14.38
N ASP A 76 7.46 -12.65 14.17
CA ASP A 76 8.68 -12.12 14.78
C ASP A 76 9.00 -10.72 14.25
N ARG A 77 9.92 -10.05 14.94
CA ARG A 77 10.25 -8.65 14.68
C ARG A 77 10.84 -8.42 13.29
N GLU A 78 11.60 -9.37 12.76
CA GLU A 78 12.26 -9.25 11.45
C GLU A 78 11.23 -9.38 10.34
N ALA A 79 10.43 -10.44 10.38
CA ALA A 79 9.33 -10.66 9.45
C ALA A 79 8.30 -9.51 9.46
N LEU A 80 7.97 -8.97 10.65
CA LEU A 80 7.11 -7.80 10.77
C LEU A 80 7.73 -6.57 10.09
N SER A 81 9.05 -6.36 10.26
CA SER A 81 9.76 -5.24 9.64
C SER A 81 9.73 -5.34 8.11
N ASP A 82 9.93 -6.52 7.55
CA ASP A 82 9.85 -6.76 6.10
C ASP A 82 8.46 -6.48 5.51
N VAL A 83 7.41 -6.84 6.26
CA VAL A 83 6.03 -6.56 5.88
C VAL A 83 5.76 -5.05 5.89
N GLN A 84 6.27 -4.32 6.90
CA GLN A 84 6.13 -2.86 6.96
C GLN A 84 6.90 -2.17 5.84
N ILE A 85 8.12 -2.63 5.52
CA ILE A 85 8.89 -2.13 4.37
C ILE A 85 8.11 -2.34 3.07
N SER A 86 7.52 -3.52 2.90
CA SER A 86 6.68 -3.83 1.75
C SER A 86 5.44 -2.93 1.67
N LEU A 87 4.81 -2.63 2.81
CA LEU A 87 3.68 -1.71 2.91
C LEU A 87 4.07 -0.27 2.57
N HIS A 88 5.22 0.22 3.06
CA HIS A 88 5.72 1.56 2.73
C HIS A 88 6.03 1.68 1.25
N ALA A 89 6.73 0.68 0.69
CA ALA A 89 7.00 0.59 -0.73
C ALA A 89 5.70 0.54 -1.54
N TYR A 90 4.68 -0.17 -1.07
CA TYR A 90 3.38 -0.22 -1.72
C TYR A 90 2.74 1.18 -1.81
N VAL A 91 2.58 1.86 -0.67
CA VAL A 91 1.86 3.15 -0.60
C VAL A 91 2.59 4.25 -1.38
N ILE A 92 3.93 4.33 -1.30
CA ILE A 92 4.65 5.37 -2.04
C ILE A 92 4.59 5.14 -3.56
N ASN A 93 4.62 3.89 -4.01
CA ASN A 93 4.51 3.56 -5.44
C ASN A 93 3.08 3.73 -5.96
N LEU A 94 2.08 3.51 -5.10
CA LEU A 94 0.67 3.74 -5.41
C LEU A 94 0.44 5.22 -5.78
N CYS A 95 0.92 6.14 -4.95
CA CYS A 95 0.81 7.57 -5.22
C CYS A 95 1.65 8.01 -6.42
N GLY A 96 2.90 7.54 -6.49
CA GLY A 96 3.81 7.88 -7.58
C GLY A 96 3.30 7.45 -8.95
N LEU A 97 2.47 6.40 -9.03
CA LEU A 97 1.86 5.95 -10.27
C LEU A 97 0.99 7.04 -10.90
N PHE A 98 0.10 7.67 -10.12
CA PHE A 98 -0.76 8.75 -10.61
C PHE A 98 0.04 9.99 -11.02
N ASP A 99 1.12 10.32 -10.29
CA ASP A 99 2.01 11.41 -10.66
C ASP A 99 2.71 11.11 -12.00
N ASN A 100 3.16 9.88 -12.21
CA ASN A 100 3.75 9.46 -13.49
C ASN A 100 2.73 9.46 -14.65
N CYS A 101 1.45 9.09 -14.41
CA CYS A 101 0.38 9.25 -15.40
C CYS A 101 0.15 10.73 -15.75
N ALA A 102 0.15 11.61 -14.75
CA ALA A 102 -0.03 13.05 -14.95
C ALA A 102 1.09 13.65 -15.82
N TRP A 103 2.34 13.28 -15.54
CA TRP A 103 3.48 13.71 -16.35
C TRP A 103 3.42 13.17 -17.77
N ALA A 104 3.11 11.88 -17.94
CA ALA A 104 2.96 11.30 -19.28
C ALA A 104 1.88 12.03 -20.10
N PHE A 105 0.75 12.38 -19.47
CA PHE A 105 -0.30 13.17 -20.12
C PHE A 105 0.17 14.58 -20.51
N VAL A 106 0.79 15.32 -19.59
CA VAL A 106 1.31 16.68 -19.87
C VAL A 106 2.29 16.69 -21.04
N LEU A 107 3.21 15.72 -21.06
CA LEU A 107 4.21 15.58 -22.12
C LEU A 107 3.58 15.21 -23.47
N GLN A 108 2.68 14.22 -23.46
CA GLN A 108 1.98 13.75 -24.65
C GLN A 108 1.23 14.87 -25.38
N HIS A 109 0.72 15.84 -24.63
CA HIS A 109 -0.05 16.97 -25.15
C HIS A 109 0.76 18.27 -25.28
N GLY A 110 2.08 18.23 -25.05
CA GLY A 110 2.94 19.40 -25.17
C GLY A 110 2.61 20.54 -24.19
N LEU A 111 2.11 20.20 -23.01
CA LEU A 111 1.58 21.17 -22.03
C LEU A 111 2.63 21.67 -21.03
N GLU A 112 3.90 21.28 -21.17
CA GLU A 112 4.94 21.52 -20.17
C GLU A 112 5.13 23.00 -19.83
N THR A 113 5.00 23.88 -20.82
CA THR A 113 5.13 25.34 -20.64
C THR A 113 3.95 25.94 -19.87
N GLN A 114 2.83 25.22 -19.77
CA GLN A 114 1.63 25.68 -19.08
C GLN A 114 1.66 25.37 -17.59
N PHE A 115 2.49 24.42 -17.14
CA PHE A 115 2.54 23.96 -15.76
C PHE A 115 3.93 24.13 -15.17
N GLN A 116 4.01 24.64 -13.95
CA GLN A 116 5.22 24.45 -13.15
C GLN A 116 5.30 22.97 -12.73
N PRO A 117 6.49 22.36 -12.58
CA PRO A 117 6.61 20.94 -12.21
C PRO A 117 5.83 20.56 -10.95
N LYS A 118 5.83 21.42 -9.92
CA LYS A 118 5.07 21.20 -8.68
C LYS A 118 3.55 21.26 -8.87
N GLN A 119 3.06 21.81 -9.98
CA GLN A 119 1.63 21.93 -10.32
C GLN A 119 1.13 20.74 -11.14
N ILE A 120 2.01 19.84 -11.58
CA ILE A 120 1.63 18.63 -12.31
C ILE A 120 1.23 17.57 -11.29
N GLY A 121 -0.01 17.10 -11.42
CA GLY A 121 -0.57 16.06 -10.58
C GLY A 121 -1.98 15.75 -11.06
N LEU A 122 -2.28 14.47 -11.23
CA LEU A 122 -3.53 13.98 -11.85
C LEU A 122 -4.79 14.51 -11.15
N PHE A 123 -4.60 14.78 -9.87
CA PHE A 123 -5.60 15.12 -8.88
C PHE A 123 -5.81 16.62 -8.69
N LYS A 124 -5.10 17.45 -9.47
CA LYS A 124 -5.19 18.91 -9.40
C LYS A 124 -6.26 19.41 -10.38
N PRO A 125 -7.14 20.33 -9.96
CA PRO A 125 -8.26 20.80 -10.79
C PRO A 125 -7.83 21.28 -12.18
N ARG A 126 -6.69 22.00 -12.26
CA ARG A 126 -6.17 22.53 -13.51
C ARG A 126 -5.80 21.44 -14.52
N LEU A 127 -5.26 20.31 -14.06
CA LEU A 127 -4.95 19.20 -14.96
C LEU A 127 -6.20 18.38 -15.29
N GLN A 128 -7.08 18.15 -14.30
CA GLN A 128 -8.34 17.43 -14.52
C GLN A 128 -9.24 18.11 -15.55
N ALA A 129 -9.28 19.44 -15.58
CA ALA A 129 -10.02 20.20 -16.59
C ALA A 129 -9.60 19.86 -18.03
N LEU A 130 -8.37 19.40 -18.25
CA LEU A 130 -7.83 19.05 -19.56
C LEU A 130 -8.03 17.56 -19.93
N LEU A 131 -8.33 16.69 -18.96
CA LEU A 131 -8.53 15.26 -19.22
C LEU A 131 -9.76 15.01 -20.10
N ALA A 132 -9.82 13.86 -20.77
CA ALA A 132 -11.04 13.42 -21.45
C ALA A 132 -12.20 13.24 -20.45
N GLN A 133 -13.44 13.40 -20.94
CA GLN A 133 -14.64 13.31 -20.10
C GLN A 133 -14.71 11.99 -19.29
N PRO A 134 -14.44 10.79 -19.85
CA PRO A 134 -14.50 9.54 -19.09
C PRO A 134 -13.52 9.52 -17.90
N LEU A 135 -12.33 10.11 -18.05
CA LEU A 135 -11.34 10.18 -16.98
C LEU A 135 -11.77 11.15 -15.88
N ARG A 136 -12.33 12.30 -16.26
CA ARG A 136 -12.90 13.24 -15.29
C ARG A 136 -14.02 12.59 -14.50
N ASP A 137 -14.98 11.98 -15.18
CA ASP A 137 -16.15 11.37 -14.55
C ASP A 137 -15.74 10.30 -13.54
N TYR A 138 -14.77 9.44 -13.89
CA TYR A 138 -14.24 8.44 -12.97
C TYR A 138 -13.61 9.08 -11.72
N LEU A 139 -12.74 10.08 -11.91
CA LEU A 139 -12.08 10.80 -10.81
C LEU A 139 -13.07 11.57 -9.92
N GLU A 140 -14.21 11.96 -10.48
CA GLU A 140 -15.26 12.69 -9.78
C GLU A 140 -16.28 11.80 -9.07
N THR A 141 -16.24 10.47 -9.27
CA THR A 141 -17.09 9.53 -8.54
C THR A 141 -16.88 9.65 -7.03
N GLU A 142 -17.98 9.58 -6.27
CA GLU A 142 -17.94 9.69 -4.81
C GLU A 142 -17.04 8.62 -4.16
N HIS A 143 -17.03 7.41 -4.72
CA HIS A 143 -16.17 6.34 -4.25
C HIS A 143 -14.69 6.71 -4.38
N PHE A 144 -14.25 7.17 -5.56
CA PHE A 144 -12.86 7.51 -5.81
C PHE A 144 -12.42 8.74 -5.03
N LYS A 145 -13.26 9.78 -4.96
CA LYS A 145 -13.02 10.96 -4.12
C LYS A 145 -12.84 10.60 -2.66
N ARG A 146 -13.74 9.78 -2.11
CA ARG A 146 -13.66 9.33 -0.71
C ARG A 146 -12.40 8.51 -0.46
N TRP A 147 -12.10 7.55 -1.33
CA TRP A 147 -10.87 6.76 -1.24
C TRP A 147 -9.62 7.65 -1.25
N ARG A 148 -9.56 8.61 -2.17
CA ARG A 148 -8.42 9.55 -2.25
C ARG A 148 -8.32 10.45 -1.02
N ALA A 149 -9.40 11.12 -0.66
CA ALA A 149 -9.41 12.18 0.35
C ALA A 149 -9.33 11.60 1.77
N ALA A 150 -10.13 10.58 2.07
CA ALA A 150 -10.22 10.02 3.41
C ALA A 150 -9.10 9.01 3.71
N TYR A 151 -8.54 8.35 2.69
CA TYR A 151 -7.51 7.33 2.86
C TYR A 151 -6.18 7.75 2.21
N LEU A 152 -6.07 7.77 0.88
CA LEU A 152 -4.78 7.82 0.20
C LEU A 152 -3.94 9.05 0.58
N THR A 153 -4.57 10.22 0.66
CA THR A 153 -3.89 11.48 0.97
C THR A 153 -3.27 11.45 2.35
N ASN A 154 -4.03 11.04 3.37
CA ASN A 154 -3.54 11.00 4.75
C ASN A 154 -2.37 10.01 4.90
N TYR A 155 -2.52 8.80 4.37
CA TYR A 155 -1.52 7.75 4.51
C TYR A 155 -0.23 8.05 3.72
N ARG A 156 -0.36 8.64 2.52
CA ARG A 156 0.79 9.14 1.75
C ARG A 156 1.51 10.26 2.50
N ASP A 157 0.79 11.30 2.89
CA ASP A 157 1.40 12.50 3.48
C ASP A 157 2.02 12.14 4.84
N SER A 158 1.40 11.23 5.60
CA SER A 158 2.01 10.71 6.82
C SER A 158 3.30 9.94 6.54
N LEU A 159 3.29 9.03 5.57
CA LEU A 159 4.48 8.26 5.20
C LEU A 159 5.62 9.14 4.69
N ALA A 160 5.30 10.14 3.86
CA ALA A 160 6.30 10.99 3.22
C ALA A 160 6.83 12.11 4.14
N HIS A 161 6.02 12.59 5.09
CA HIS A 161 6.31 13.84 5.80
C HIS A 161 6.09 13.77 7.32
N ARG A 162 5.49 12.71 7.87
CA ARG A 162 5.17 12.62 9.31
C ARG A 162 5.59 11.28 9.90
N ILE A 163 4.65 10.39 10.17
CA ILE A 163 4.86 9.13 10.88
C ILE A 163 4.66 7.97 9.88
N PRO A 164 5.65 7.07 9.75
CA PRO A 164 5.53 5.91 8.88
C PRO A 164 4.35 5.02 9.27
N LEU A 165 3.86 4.24 8.30
CA LEU A 165 2.79 3.29 8.54
C LEU A 165 3.28 2.16 9.44
N TYR A 166 2.46 1.78 10.40
CA TYR A 166 2.82 0.85 11.45
C TYR A 166 1.80 -0.28 11.51
N ILE A 167 2.31 -1.51 11.56
CA ILE A 167 1.53 -2.71 11.85
C ILE A 167 1.83 -3.09 13.30
N PRO A 168 0.83 -3.04 14.20
CA PRO A 168 1.05 -3.45 15.59
C PRO A 168 1.50 -4.91 15.65
N PRO A 169 2.49 -5.26 16.50
CA PRO A 169 3.07 -6.60 16.53
C PRO A 169 2.04 -7.66 16.90
N ALA A 170 1.16 -7.34 17.85
CA ALA A 170 0.09 -8.22 18.27
C ALA A 170 -1.07 -7.44 18.90
N ILE A 171 -2.21 -8.10 19.01
CA ILE A 171 -3.34 -7.70 19.84
C ILE A 171 -3.28 -8.54 21.10
N TRP A 172 -3.22 -7.87 22.24
CA TRP A 172 -3.08 -8.50 23.55
C TRP A 172 -4.40 -8.51 24.31
N THR A 173 -4.68 -9.65 24.96
CA THR A 173 -5.69 -9.78 26.00
C THR A 173 -5.08 -9.41 27.36
N PRO A 174 -5.91 -9.18 28.40
CA PRO A 174 -5.40 -9.02 29.76
C PRO A 174 -4.57 -10.22 30.24
N ALA A 175 -4.90 -11.44 29.80
CA ALA A 175 -4.15 -12.65 30.11
C ALA A 175 -2.76 -12.66 29.43
N ASP A 176 -2.67 -12.21 28.17
CA ASP A 176 -1.40 -12.07 27.46
C ASP A 176 -0.47 -11.09 28.19
N ASN A 177 -1.02 -9.96 28.66
CA ASN A 177 -0.26 -8.98 29.47
C ASN A 177 0.27 -9.60 30.76
N GLN A 178 -0.57 -10.37 31.47
CA GLN A 178 -0.14 -11.04 32.69
C GLN A 178 0.98 -12.06 32.41
N ARG A 179 0.86 -12.84 31.32
CA ARG A 179 1.90 -13.79 30.91
C ARG A 179 3.19 -13.08 30.50
N TYR A 180 3.09 -11.98 29.76
CA TYR A 180 4.24 -11.18 29.35
C TYR A 180 5.05 -10.70 30.57
N ASN A 181 4.37 -10.13 31.57
CA ASN A 181 4.99 -9.65 32.79
C ASN A 181 5.65 -10.79 33.59
N ALA A 182 5.03 -11.98 33.62
CA ALA A 182 5.60 -13.15 34.27
C ALA A 182 6.88 -13.63 33.55
N LEU A 183 6.87 -13.66 32.21
CA LEU A 183 8.04 -14.00 31.41
C LEU A 183 9.18 -12.98 31.61
N ASP A 184 8.85 -11.69 31.71
CA ASP A 184 9.85 -10.62 31.90
C ASP A 184 10.56 -10.74 33.26
N ALA A 185 9.81 -11.08 34.31
CA ALA A 185 10.36 -11.40 35.63
C ALA A 185 11.25 -12.65 35.60
N GLU A 186 10.86 -13.70 34.86
CA GLU A 186 11.66 -14.93 34.70
C GLU A 186 12.96 -14.66 33.92
N ILE A 187 12.89 -13.92 32.81
CA ILE A 187 14.05 -13.48 32.02
C ILE A 187 15.04 -12.74 32.91
N SER A 188 14.56 -11.78 33.69
CA SER A 188 15.39 -11.01 34.62
C SER A 188 16.10 -11.89 35.65
N ALA A 189 15.47 -12.97 36.10
CA ALA A 189 16.09 -13.95 36.99
C ALA A 189 17.17 -14.78 36.27
N ARG A 190 16.88 -15.29 35.06
CA ARG A 190 17.82 -16.12 34.29
C ARG A 190 19.03 -15.37 33.78
N ILE A 191 18.90 -14.07 33.51
CA ILE A 191 20.06 -13.19 33.21
C ILE A 191 21.02 -13.14 34.40
N ARG A 192 20.52 -13.05 35.64
CA ARG A 192 21.38 -13.05 36.84
C ARG A 192 22.13 -14.38 36.98
N ASP A 193 21.46 -15.47 36.66
CA ASP A 193 22.02 -16.83 36.68
C ASP A 193 22.91 -17.15 35.47
N ARG A 194 23.01 -16.22 34.49
CA ARG A 194 23.73 -16.37 33.21
C ARG A 194 23.26 -17.57 32.35
N ASP A 195 21.99 -17.94 32.49
CA ASP A 195 21.35 -18.99 31.70
C ASP A 195 20.79 -18.40 30.40
N TRP A 196 21.68 -18.19 29.43
CA TRP A 196 21.37 -17.50 28.17
C TRP A 196 20.43 -18.28 27.26
N ASP A 197 20.59 -19.60 27.20
CA ASP A 197 19.73 -20.47 26.39
C ASP A 197 18.26 -20.37 26.86
N ARG A 198 18.04 -20.31 28.17
CA ARG A 198 16.69 -20.11 28.72
C ARG A 198 16.16 -18.70 28.46
N VAL A 199 17.01 -17.68 28.54
CA VAL A 199 16.63 -16.29 28.20
C VAL A 199 16.14 -16.20 26.77
N ASP A 200 16.84 -16.81 25.81
CA ASP A 200 16.45 -16.79 24.40
C ASP A 200 15.13 -17.56 24.18
N ALA A 201 14.95 -18.70 24.84
CA ALA A 201 13.69 -19.45 24.79
C ALA A 201 12.50 -18.64 25.36
N LEU A 202 12.70 -17.92 26.46
CA LEU A 202 11.66 -17.09 27.09
C LEU A 202 11.30 -15.87 26.23
N ARG A 203 12.28 -15.24 25.59
CA ARG A 203 12.05 -14.15 24.63
C ARG A 203 11.26 -14.64 23.42
N ALA A 204 11.61 -15.80 22.88
CA ALA A 204 10.85 -16.43 21.80
C ALA A 204 9.41 -16.78 22.23
N GLU A 205 9.16 -17.05 23.51
CA GLU A 205 7.80 -17.21 24.04
C GLU A 205 7.07 -15.87 24.13
N GLN A 206 7.72 -14.81 24.63
CA GLN A 206 7.15 -13.46 24.68
C GLN A 206 6.72 -12.97 23.29
N ASP A 207 7.55 -13.19 22.27
CA ASP A 207 7.28 -12.77 20.89
C ASP A 207 6.04 -13.47 20.29
N ARG A 208 5.63 -14.61 20.85
CA ARG A 208 4.46 -15.38 20.41
C ARG A 208 3.17 -15.01 21.13
N LEU A 209 3.21 -14.10 22.10
CA LEU A 209 2.04 -13.73 22.88
C LEU A 209 1.04 -12.86 22.12
N GLY A 210 -0.24 -13.10 22.39
CA GLY A 210 -1.35 -12.42 21.73
C GLY A 210 -1.68 -12.99 20.36
N THR A 211 -2.41 -12.20 19.59
CA THR A 211 -2.90 -12.58 18.24
C THR A 211 -2.44 -11.58 17.19
N PRO A 212 -2.31 -12.00 15.92
CA PRO A 212 -1.92 -11.09 14.86
C PRO A 212 -2.82 -9.87 14.70
N CYS A 213 -2.19 -8.70 14.54
CA CYS A 213 -2.89 -7.49 14.13
C CYS A 213 -2.90 -7.35 12.61
N PHE A 214 -3.98 -7.79 11.96
CA PHE A 214 -4.17 -7.60 10.51
C PHE A 214 -4.57 -6.17 10.11
N GLY A 215 -4.13 -5.18 10.88
CA GLY A 215 -4.42 -3.79 10.64
C GLY A 215 -3.17 -2.93 10.70
N PHE A 216 -3.20 -1.80 10.00
CA PHE A 216 -2.15 -0.80 10.05
C PHE A 216 -2.74 0.60 10.29
N LEU A 217 -1.89 1.50 10.77
CA LEU A 217 -2.22 2.88 11.09
C LEU A 217 -0.95 3.75 11.05
N HIS A 218 -1.07 5.06 11.20
CA HIS A 218 0.10 5.94 11.34
C HIS A 218 0.29 6.51 12.76
N SER A 219 -0.72 6.50 13.64
CA SER A 219 -0.58 6.99 15.03
C SER A 219 -1.72 6.54 15.92
N PHE A 220 -1.43 6.23 17.19
CA PHE A 220 -2.40 5.88 18.23
C PHE A 220 -2.95 7.09 19.03
N SER A 221 -2.67 8.32 18.59
CA SER A 221 -3.07 9.55 19.30
C SER A 221 -4.56 9.58 19.68
N THR A 222 -4.86 10.03 20.90
CA THR A 222 -6.20 10.03 21.50
C THR A 222 -7.18 11.05 20.92
N ASN A 223 -6.69 12.03 20.15
CA ASN A 223 -7.52 13.14 19.64
C ASN A 223 -8.28 12.80 18.35
N GLU A 224 -7.87 11.73 17.66
CA GLU A 224 -8.55 11.18 16.47
C GLU A 224 -8.55 9.67 16.66
N ARG A 225 -9.71 9.00 16.67
CA ARG A 225 -9.73 7.53 16.74
C ARG A 225 -8.88 7.00 15.59
N PRO A 226 -7.77 6.28 15.85
CA PRO A 226 -6.95 5.74 14.78
C PRO A 226 -7.83 4.82 13.94
N ALA A 227 -8.05 5.17 12.68
CA ALA A 227 -8.79 4.31 11.78
C ALA A 227 -7.86 3.14 11.43
N LEU A 228 -7.91 2.08 12.23
CA LEU A 228 -7.16 0.85 11.96
C LEU A 228 -7.63 0.29 10.62
N ILE A 229 -6.76 0.31 9.61
CA ILE A 229 -7.10 -0.15 8.27
C ILE A 229 -6.74 -1.62 8.12
N ARG A 230 -7.68 -2.41 7.63
CA ARG A 230 -7.50 -3.84 7.37
C ARG A 230 -6.51 -4.03 6.22
N LEU A 231 -5.31 -4.54 6.53
CA LEU A 231 -4.16 -4.59 5.63
C LEU A 231 -4.49 -5.30 4.30
N HIS A 232 -4.87 -6.56 4.37
CA HIS A 232 -5.07 -7.43 3.21
C HIS A 232 -6.14 -6.92 2.24
N THR A 233 -7.27 -6.47 2.79
CA THR A 233 -8.39 -5.92 2.03
C THR A 233 -8.01 -4.58 1.38
N GLN A 234 -7.26 -3.73 2.09
CA GLN A 234 -6.86 -2.44 1.57
C GLN A 234 -5.89 -2.58 0.40
N LEU A 235 -4.92 -3.49 0.50
CA LEU A 235 -3.99 -3.80 -0.60
C LEU A 235 -4.73 -4.24 -1.87
N ILE A 236 -5.72 -5.13 -1.74
CA ILE A 236 -6.57 -5.54 -2.88
C ILE A 236 -7.36 -4.35 -3.44
N SER A 237 -8.01 -3.58 -2.57
CA SER A 237 -8.83 -2.43 -2.96
C SER A 237 -8.02 -1.39 -3.73
N ASP A 238 -6.83 -1.05 -3.22
CA ASP A 238 -5.93 -0.09 -3.84
C ASP A 238 -5.41 -0.61 -5.19
N GLY A 239 -5.04 -1.89 -5.25
CA GLY A 239 -4.54 -2.50 -6.48
C GLY A 239 -5.59 -2.49 -7.58
N ARG A 240 -6.86 -2.80 -7.23
CA ARG A 240 -7.98 -2.75 -8.18
C ARG A 240 -8.32 -1.34 -8.64
N ALA A 241 -8.33 -0.36 -7.72
CA ALA A 241 -8.53 1.04 -8.10
C ALA A 241 -7.49 1.51 -9.13
N ILE A 242 -6.23 1.04 -9.01
CA ILE A 242 -5.17 1.32 -9.99
C ILE A 242 -5.40 0.62 -11.32
N VAL A 243 -5.84 -0.65 -11.31
CA VAL A 243 -6.15 -1.40 -12.53
C VAL A 243 -7.29 -0.72 -13.28
N GLU A 244 -8.38 -0.40 -12.59
CA GLU A 244 -9.54 0.30 -13.16
C GLU A 244 -9.14 1.65 -13.75
N PHE A 245 -8.51 2.51 -12.95
CA PHE A 245 -8.07 3.82 -13.41
C PHE A 245 -7.05 3.71 -14.56
N GLY A 246 -6.07 2.83 -14.43
CA GLY A 246 -4.98 2.68 -15.38
C GLY A 246 -5.46 2.19 -16.75
N ALA A 247 -6.40 1.24 -16.77
CA ALA A 247 -7.02 0.78 -18.01
C ALA A 247 -7.80 1.91 -18.69
N LEU A 248 -8.62 2.64 -17.91
CA LEU A 248 -9.36 3.79 -18.42
C LEU A 248 -8.43 4.91 -18.93
N PHE A 249 -7.34 5.17 -18.20
CA PHE A 249 -6.30 6.12 -18.60
C PHE A 249 -5.71 5.73 -19.94
N LEU A 250 -5.28 4.48 -20.13
CA LEU A 250 -4.71 4.03 -21.40
C LEU A 250 -5.68 4.10 -22.58
N GLN A 251 -6.98 4.02 -22.34
CA GLN A 251 -8.00 4.20 -23.37
C GLN A 251 -8.12 5.66 -23.82
N HIS A 252 -7.99 6.63 -22.90
CA HIS A 252 -8.34 8.04 -23.16
C HIS A 252 -7.18 9.03 -23.01
N TRP A 253 -5.97 8.62 -22.62
CA TRP A 253 -4.87 9.56 -22.33
C TRP A 253 -4.37 10.36 -23.54
N ARG A 254 -4.66 9.89 -24.76
CA ARG A 254 -4.37 10.60 -26.01
C ARG A 254 -5.43 11.63 -26.39
N GLU A 255 -6.56 11.61 -25.71
CA GLU A 255 -7.64 12.59 -25.87
C GLU A 255 -7.45 13.72 -24.87
N ARG A 256 -7.86 14.93 -25.25
CA ARG A 256 -7.88 16.11 -24.39
C ARG A 256 -9.24 16.76 -24.51
N ALA A 257 -9.75 17.32 -23.42
CA ALA A 257 -10.85 18.24 -23.55
C ALA A 257 -10.43 19.50 -24.33
N GLN A 258 -11.38 20.03 -25.09
CA GLN A 258 -11.21 21.23 -25.89
C GLN A 258 -10.99 22.44 -24.99
#